data_AF-A0A2C9VY97-F1
#
_entry.id   AF-A0A2C9VY97-F1
#
_cell.length_a   1.000
_cell.length_b   1.000
_cell.length_c   1.000
_cell.angle_alpha   90.00
_cell.angle_beta   90.00
_cell.angle_gamma   90.00
#
_symmetry.space_group_name_H-M   'P 1'
#
loop_
_entity.id
_entity.type
_entity.pdbx_description
1 polymer ?
#
loop_
_entity_poly.entity_id
_entity_poly.type
_entity_poly.pdbx_seq_one_letter_code
_entity_poly.pdbx_strand_id
1 'polypeptide(L)'
;MEKMKSLGFDPSLFVGAITSGELTHQYLQRRDDDWFASLGRSCIHMTWSDRGAISLEGLDLQIVENVEEADFVLAHGTEALGQSSGAACPMSLEELEKILERCAAKRIPMVVANPDFVTVEARALRVMPGTLAAKYEKLGGEVKWMGKPDKVKLSSIILFFFSLFIWFLYLYSRPSLFSKLQM
;
A
#
# COMPACT_ATOMS: atom_id res chain seq x y z
N MET A 1 -5.74 -14.50 -5.56
CA MET A 1 -5.57 -15.92 -5.98
C MET A 1 -5.79 -16.13 -7.46
N GLU A 2 -6.81 -15.51 -8.08
CA GLU A 2 -7.09 -15.66 -9.52
C GLU A 2 -5.90 -15.32 -10.44
N LYS A 3 -5.19 -14.22 -10.18
CA LYS A 3 -4.00 -13.83 -10.95
C LYS A 3 -2.86 -14.87 -10.86
N MET A 4 -2.75 -15.61 -9.77
CA MET A 4 -1.74 -16.68 -9.64
C MET A 4 -2.18 -17.92 -10.43
N LYS A 5 -3.47 -18.25 -10.37
CA LYS A 5 -4.07 -19.31 -11.19
C LYS A 5 -3.88 -19.04 -12.68
N SER A 6 -4.08 -17.79 -13.14
CA SER A 6 -3.87 -17.42 -14.55
C SER A 6 -2.40 -17.50 -14.99
N LEU A 7 -1.46 -17.40 -14.05
CA LEU A 7 -0.03 -17.60 -14.30
C LEU A 7 0.39 -19.07 -14.26
N GLY A 8 -0.55 -20.00 -14.05
CA GLY A 8 -0.29 -21.44 -14.03
C GLY A 8 0.15 -21.99 -12.67
N PHE A 9 0.11 -21.18 -11.61
CA PHE A 9 0.37 -21.67 -10.26
C PHE A 9 -0.85 -22.38 -9.70
N ASP A 10 -0.64 -23.50 -9.01
CA ASP A 10 -1.68 -24.15 -8.22
C ASP A 10 -2.00 -23.29 -6.98
N PRO A 11 -3.22 -22.74 -6.85
CA PRO A 11 -3.60 -21.94 -5.69
C PRO A 11 -3.54 -22.71 -4.37
N SER A 12 -3.62 -24.05 -4.39
CA SER A 12 -3.53 -24.89 -3.18
C SER A 12 -2.17 -24.76 -2.46
N LEU A 13 -1.13 -24.34 -3.18
CA LEU A 13 0.21 -24.10 -2.64
C LEU A 13 0.30 -22.83 -1.79
N PHE A 14 -0.74 -22.00 -1.76
CA PHE A 14 -0.74 -20.72 -1.07
C PHE A 14 -1.91 -20.62 -0.11
N VAL A 15 -1.60 -20.31 1.16
CA VAL A 15 -2.62 -20.03 2.18
C VAL A 15 -3.22 -18.63 1.98
N GLY A 16 -2.49 -17.73 1.32
CA GLY A 16 -2.92 -16.38 1.02
C GLY A 16 -1.82 -15.55 0.38
N ALA A 17 -2.11 -14.28 0.11
CA ALA A 17 -1.14 -13.31 -0.37
C ALA A 17 -1.26 -12.02 0.46
N ILE A 18 -0.12 -11.44 0.84
CA ILE A 18 -0.05 -10.15 1.50
C ILE A 18 0.65 -9.20 0.53
N THR A 19 -0.01 -8.10 0.19
CA THR A 19 0.55 -7.04 -0.67
C THR A 19 0.88 -5.81 0.16
N SER A 20 1.79 -4.97 -0.32
CA SER A 20 2.08 -3.68 0.32
C SER A 20 0.86 -2.77 0.32
N GLY A 21 0.01 -2.85 -0.72
CA GLY A 21 -1.26 -2.12 -0.78
C GLY A 21 -2.24 -2.55 0.31
N GLU A 22 -2.40 -3.86 0.54
CA GLU A 22 -3.25 -4.39 1.62
C GLU A 22 -2.73 -3.97 3.00
N LEU A 23 -1.42 -4.06 3.23
CA LEU A 23 -0.83 -3.56 4.47
C LEU A 23 -1.06 -2.05 4.63
N THR A 24 -0.94 -1.28 3.55
CA THR A 24 -1.19 0.17 3.59
C THR A 24 -2.63 0.48 3.97
N HIS A 25 -3.60 -0.21 3.35
CA HIS A 25 -5.02 -0.09 3.68
C HIS A 25 -5.28 -0.39 5.15
N GLN A 26 -4.77 -1.52 5.66
CA GLN A 26 -4.97 -1.92 7.05
C GLN A 26 -4.43 -0.90 8.06
N TYR A 27 -3.24 -0.33 7.81
CA TYR A 27 -2.66 0.69 8.69
C TYR A 27 -3.43 2.01 8.62
N LEU A 28 -3.90 2.42 7.43
CA LEU A 28 -4.74 3.60 7.26
C LEU A 28 -6.15 3.43 7.87
N GLN A 29 -6.65 2.20 7.92
CA GLN A 29 -7.94 1.86 8.53
C GLN A 29 -7.84 1.82 10.05
N ARG A 30 -6.83 1.12 10.59
CA ARG A 30 -6.69 0.89 12.04
C ARG A 30 -6.14 2.10 12.77
N ARG A 31 -5.13 2.76 12.19
CA ARG A 31 -4.43 3.91 12.76
C ARG A 31 -4.03 3.70 14.23
N ASP A 32 -3.58 2.49 14.53
CA ASP A 32 -3.14 2.05 15.86
C ASP A 32 -1.66 2.37 16.14
N ASP A 33 -0.87 2.65 15.11
CA ASP A 33 0.46 3.26 15.20
C ASP A 33 0.36 4.78 15.35
N ASP A 34 1.12 5.37 16.28
CA ASP A 34 1.11 6.82 16.58
C ASP A 34 1.30 7.68 15.32
N TRP A 35 2.15 7.21 14.40
CA TRP A 35 2.39 7.93 13.15
C TRP A 35 1.14 7.95 12.24
N PHE A 36 0.46 6.82 12.09
CA PHE A 36 -0.79 6.75 11.30
C PHE A 36 -1.97 7.43 12.01
N ALA A 37 -1.99 7.39 13.34
CA ALA A 37 -2.95 8.13 14.16
C ALA A 37 -2.80 9.65 13.99
N SER A 38 -1.58 10.14 13.78
CA SER A 38 -1.30 11.57 13.58
C SER A 38 -1.71 12.10 12.20
N LEU A 39 -1.92 11.24 11.20
CA LEU A 39 -2.37 11.68 9.89
C LEU A 39 -3.79 12.25 9.98
N GLY A 40 -4.07 13.30 9.21
CA GLY A 40 -5.45 13.71 8.96
C GLY A 40 -6.18 12.77 8.00
N ARG A 41 -7.24 13.25 7.36
CA ARG A 41 -8.09 12.44 6.45
C ARG A 41 -8.05 12.92 5.02
N SER A 42 -7.50 14.10 4.75
CA SER A 42 -7.39 14.65 3.40
C SER A 42 -6.05 14.25 2.78
N CYS A 43 -6.05 13.68 1.59
CA CYS A 43 -4.81 13.29 0.92
C CYS A 43 -4.78 13.61 -0.56
N ILE A 44 -3.59 13.98 -1.03
CA ILE A 44 -3.23 13.92 -2.45
C ILE A 44 -2.95 12.45 -2.78
N HIS A 45 -3.73 11.86 -3.68
CA HIS A 45 -3.58 10.47 -4.06
C HIS A 45 -2.87 10.35 -5.41
N MET A 46 -1.61 9.89 -5.41
CA MET A 46 -0.87 9.57 -6.63
C MET A 46 -1.11 8.10 -6.98
N THR A 47 -1.70 7.84 -8.14
CA THR A 47 -2.23 6.53 -8.53
C THR A 47 -1.81 6.14 -9.95
N TRP A 48 -2.23 4.94 -10.36
CA TRP A 48 -2.13 4.47 -11.74
C TRP A 48 -3.29 4.99 -12.57
N SER A 49 -3.08 5.09 -13.88
CA SER A 49 -4.12 5.46 -14.82
C SER A 49 -5.15 4.34 -15.03
N ASP A 50 -4.69 3.11 -15.25
CA ASP A 50 -5.55 1.96 -15.57
C ASP A 50 -5.11 0.62 -14.93
N ARG A 51 -4.08 0.62 -14.08
CA ARG A 51 -3.38 -0.60 -13.61
C ARG A 51 -3.97 -1.25 -12.35
N GLY A 52 -5.18 -0.83 -11.97
CA GLY A 52 -5.81 -1.17 -10.70
C GLY A 52 -5.33 -0.25 -9.58
N ALA A 53 -6.25 0.15 -8.69
CA ALA A 53 -5.98 1.03 -7.55
C ALA A 53 -5.87 0.22 -6.25
N ILE A 54 -5.21 0.79 -5.24
CA ILE A 54 -5.53 0.41 -3.86
C ILE A 54 -6.97 0.81 -3.62
N SER A 55 -7.77 -0.12 -3.09
CA SER A 55 -9.11 0.24 -2.63
C SER A 55 -9.00 1.25 -1.51
N LEU A 56 -9.72 2.36 -1.61
CA LEU A 56 -9.81 3.37 -0.54
C LEU A 56 -11.13 3.24 0.24
N GLU A 57 -11.95 2.24 -0.11
CA GLU A 57 -13.22 1.99 0.56
C GLU A 57 -13.02 1.70 2.06
N GLY A 58 -13.89 2.28 2.88
CA GLY A 58 -13.87 2.11 4.33
C GLY A 58 -12.71 2.81 5.05
N LEU A 59 -11.93 3.66 4.37
CA LEU A 59 -10.88 4.48 5.00
C LEU A 59 -11.34 5.91 5.35
N ASP A 60 -12.56 6.30 4.96
CA ASP A 60 -13.10 7.67 4.93
C ASP A 60 -12.05 8.75 4.65
N LEU A 61 -11.22 8.53 3.63
CA LEU A 61 -10.27 9.51 3.14
C LEU A 61 -10.98 10.51 2.21
N GLN A 62 -10.58 11.77 2.31
CA GLN A 62 -10.99 12.83 1.39
C GLN A 62 -9.88 13.03 0.37
N ILE A 63 -10.16 12.74 -0.90
CA ILE A 63 -9.17 12.98 -1.96
C ILE A 63 -9.23 14.44 -2.35
N VAL A 64 -8.15 15.16 -2.10
CA VAL A 64 -8.01 16.58 -2.42
C VAL A 64 -7.03 16.75 -3.58
N GLU A 65 -7.31 17.72 -4.45
CA GLU A 65 -6.45 18.05 -5.61
C GLU A 65 -5.52 19.23 -5.29
N ASN A 66 -5.79 19.93 -4.19
CA ASN A 66 -5.02 21.08 -3.74
C ASN A 66 -4.09 20.72 -2.57
N VAL A 67 -2.81 21.05 -2.72
CA VAL A 67 -1.78 20.86 -1.68
C VAL A 67 -2.05 21.69 -0.42
N GLU A 68 -2.87 22.75 -0.49
CA GLU A 68 -3.28 23.51 0.71
C GLU A 68 -4.22 22.72 1.64
N GLU A 69 -4.91 21.71 1.11
CA GLU A 69 -5.96 20.97 1.82
C GLU A 69 -5.49 19.57 2.26
N ALA A 70 -4.26 19.21 1.93
CA ALA A 70 -3.74 17.87 2.10
C ALA A 70 -3.04 17.70 3.45
N ASP A 71 -3.46 16.69 4.20
CA ASP A 71 -2.81 16.25 5.44
C ASP A 71 -1.64 15.31 5.14
N PHE A 72 -1.71 14.54 4.06
CA PHE A 72 -0.64 13.64 3.61
C PHE A 72 -0.72 13.35 2.10
N VAL A 73 0.34 12.75 1.55
CA VAL A 73 0.37 12.18 0.19
C VAL A 73 0.24 10.67 0.30
N LEU A 74 -0.67 10.06 -0.46
CA LEU A 74 -0.73 8.61 -0.65
C LEU A 74 -0.18 8.28 -2.03
N ALA A 75 1.00 7.67 -2.09
CA ALA A 75 1.63 7.25 -3.34
C ALA A 75 1.44 5.75 -3.57
N HIS A 76 0.53 5.45 -4.48
CA HIS A 76 0.22 4.11 -4.95
C HIS A 76 0.67 3.86 -6.41
N GLY A 77 0.70 4.91 -7.23
CA GLY A 77 1.15 4.86 -8.61
C GLY A 77 1.85 6.14 -9.05
N THR A 78 2.30 6.16 -10.31
CA THR A 78 3.14 7.24 -10.87
C THR A 78 2.61 7.78 -12.20
N GLU A 79 1.31 7.63 -12.47
CA GLU A 79 0.73 7.94 -13.79
C GLU A 79 -0.48 8.88 -13.72
N ALA A 80 -1.04 9.14 -12.53
CA ALA A 80 -2.24 9.94 -12.37
C ALA A 80 -2.39 10.50 -10.96
N LEU A 81 -3.24 11.52 -10.82
CA LEU A 81 -3.84 11.93 -9.54
C LEU A 81 -5.25 11.37 -9.42
N GLY A 82 -5.58 10.84 -8.24
CA GLY A 82 -6.97 10.57 -7.87
C GLY A 82 -7.73 11.87 -7.67
N GLN A 83 -9.01 11.85 -8.05
CA GLN A 83 -9.95 12.95 -7.85
C GLN A 83 -10.99 12.58 -6.80
N SER A 84 -11.63 13.60 -6.20
CA SER A 84 -12.73 13.42 -5.25
C SER A 84 -13.93 12.63 -5.82
N SER A 85 -14.10 12.64 -7.15
CA SER A 85 -15.11 11.86 -7.87
C SER A 85 -14.82 10.36 -7.94
N GLY A 86 -13.61 9.93 -7.54
CA GLY A 86 -13.11 8.57 -7.74
C GLY A 86 -12.45 8.34 -9.10
N ALA A 87 -12.44 9.34 -9.99
CA ALA A 87 -11.72 9.27 -11.26
C ALA A 87 -10.19 9.45 -11.06
N ALA A 88 -9.42 9.06 -12.07
CA ALA A 88 -7.99 9.33 -12.14
C ALA A 88 -7.72 10.33 -13.26
N CYS A 89 -7.03 11.43 -12.95
CA CYS A 89 -6.56 12.43 -13.90
C CYS A 89 -5.11 12.08 -14.30
N PRO A 90 -4.84 11.66 -15.55
CA PRO A 90 -3.50 11.32 -15.99
C PRO A 90 -2.52 12.47 -15.79
N MET A 91 -1.32 12.15 -15.31
CA MET A 91 -0.23 13.10 -15.13
C MET A 91 1.10 12.46 -15.51
N SER A 92 1.98 13.26 -16.09
CA SER A 92 3.38 12.89 -16.27
C SER A 92 4.11 12.80 -14.93
N LEU A 93 5.22 12.06 -14.92
CA LEU A 93 6.07 11.98 -13.72
C LEU A 93 6.55 13.37 -13.27
N GLU A 94 6.92 14.25 -14.21
CA GLU A 94 7.38 15.61 -13.91
C GLU A 94 6.29 16.45 -13.21
N GLU A 95 5.03 16.31 -13.62
CA GLU A 95 3.91 17.01 -12.99
C GLU A 95 3.66 16.51 -11.56
N LEU A 96 3.71 15.19 -11.34
CA LEU A 96 3.63 14.61 -10.00
C LEU A 96 4.78 15.09 -9.10
N GLU A 97 5.99 15.19 -9.65
CA GLU A 97 7.15 15.68 -8.92
C GLU A 97 7.02 17.16 -8.52
N LYS A 98 6.45 18.02 -9.38
CA LYS A 98 6.16 19.42 -9.03
C LYS A 98 5.15 19.53 -7.88
N ILE A 99 4.20 18.61 -7.80
CA ILE A 99 3.27 18.53 -6.66
C ILE A 99 4.03 18.14 -5.40
N LEU A 100 4.92 17.16 -5.47
CA LEU A 100 5.78 16.78 -4.35
C LEU A 100 6.66 17.93 -3.86
N GLU A 101 7.23 18.74 -4.74
CA GLU A 101 8.00 19.92 -4.34
C GLU A 101 7.17 20.89 -3.48
N ARG A 102 5.90 21.11 -3.84
CA ARG A 102 4.96 21.91 -3.03
C ARG A 102 4.62 21.25 -1.70
N CYS A 103 4.41 19.93 -1.68
CA CYS A 103 4.13 19.18 -0.45
C CYS A 103 5.32 19.24 0.52
N ALA A 104 6.55 19.09 0.01
CA ALA A 104 7.77 19.13 0.80
C ALA A 104 7.99 20.50 1.45
N ALA A 105 7.72 21.59 0.70
CA ALA A 105 7.80 22.96 1.23
C ALA A 105 6.89 23.18 2.46
N LYS A 106 5.80 22.40 2.58
CA LYS A 106 4.86 22.42 3.70
C LYS A 106 5.06 21.32 4.73
N ARG A 107 6.02 20.43 4.51
CA ARG A 107 6.28 19.26 5.37
C ARG A 107 5.08 18.29 5.46
N ILE A 108 4.34 18.13 4.36
CA ILE A 108 3.26 17.14 4.29
C ILE A 108 3.88 15.73 4.25
N PRO A 109 3.54 14.78 5.13
CA PRO A 109 4.11 13.43 5.09
C PRO A 109 3.61 12.63 3.89
N MET A 110 4.39 11.65 3.44
CA MET A 110 4.05 10.76 2.32
C MET A 110 3.98 9.30 2.76
N VAL A 111 2.88 8.62 2.47
CA VAL A 111 2.73 7.16 2.59
C VAL A 111 2.97 6.53 1.23
N VAL A 112 3.90 5.58 1.17
CA VAL A 112 4.29 4.92 -0.09
C VAL A 112 3.82 3.49 -0.06
N ALA A 113 2.74 3.21 -0.78
CA ALA A 113 2.05 1.93 -0.75
C ALA A 113 2.69 0.86 -1.65
N ASN A 114 3.66 1.27 -2.47
CA ASN A 114 4.51 0.39 -3.27
C ASN A 114 5.96 0.89 -3.20
N PRO A 115 6.87 0.17 -2.52
CA PRO A 115 8.22 0.64 -2.25
C PRO A 115 9.18 0.40 -3.43
N ASP A 116 8.74 -0.28 -4.49
CA ASP A 116 9.58 -0.57 -5.64
C ASP A 116 9.97 0.74 -6.35
N PHE A 117 11.20 0.79 -6.85
CA PHE A 117 11.71 1.95 -7.59
C PHE A 117 11.39 1.82 -9.09
N VAL A 118 11.59 0.62 -9.64
CA VAL A 118 11.33 0.30 -11.03
C VAL A 118 10.79 -1.12 -11.17
N THR A 119 10.04 -1.36 -12.24
CA THR A 119 9.63 -2.71 -12.65
C THR A 119 9.90 -2.93 -14.14
N VAL A 120 10.00 -4.20 -14.55
CA VAL A 120 10.15 -4.57 -15.96
C VAL A 120 8.79 -5.01 -16.49
N GLU A 121 8.25 -4.29 -17.46
CA GLU A 121 7.04 -4.69 -18.17
C GLU A 121 7.33 -4.80 -19.66
N ALA A 122 7.06 -5.98 -20.25
CA ALA A 122 7.16 -6.23 -21.69
C ALA A 122 8.45 -5.69 -22.37
N ARG A 123 9.59 -5.68 -21.63
CA ARG A 123 10.94 -5.21 -22.02
C ARG A 123 11.26 -3.73 -21.78
N ALA A 124 10.38 -2.95 -21.16
CA ALA A 124 10.66 -1.58 -20.73
C ALA A 124 10.78 -1.47 -19.21
N LEU A 125 11.71 -0.64 -18.73
CA LEU A 125 11.75 -0.21 -17.33
C LEU A 125 10.64 0.81 -17.11
N ARG A 126 9.81 0.58 -16.10
CA ARG A 126 8.81 1.54 -15.64
C ARG A 126 9.15 2.06 -14.27
N VAL A 127 8.90 3.35 -14.08
CA VAL A 127 9.01 4.03 -12.79
C VAL A 127 7.89 3.53 -11.88
N MET A 128 8.23 3.31 -10.61
CA MET A 128 7.33 2.86 -9.55
C MET A 128 7.33 3.87 -8.38
N PRO A 129 6.35 3.83 -7.46
CA PRO A 129 6.17 4.87 -6.45
C PRO A 129 7.36 5.08 -5.50
N GLY A 130 8.23 4.07 -5.32
CA GLY A 130 9.48 4.23 -4.58
C GLY A 130 10.45 5.25 -5.21
N THR A 131 10.37 5.50 -6.52
CA THR A 131 11.15 6.57 -7.16
C THR A 131 10.66 7.96 -6.74
N LEU A 132 9.33 8.17 -6.71
CA LEU A 132 8.73 9.40 -6.22
C LEU A 132 9.10 9.63 -4.74
N ALA A 133 9.01 8.58 -3.94
CA ALA A 133 9.37 8.59 -2.53
C ALA A 133 10.85 8.98 -2.28
N ALA A 134 11.77 8.38 -3.02
CA ALA A 134 13.19 8.71 -2.90
C ALA A 134 13.50 10.14 -3.36
N LYS A 135 12.77 10.68 -4.34
CA LYS A 135 12.84 12.10 -4.67
C LYS A 135 12.28 12.95 -3.52
N TYR A 136 11.18 12.53 -2.91
CA TYR A 136 10.57 13.23 -1.77
C TYR A 136 11.51 13.34 -0.57
N GLU A 137 12.21 12.26 -0.22
CA GLU A 137 13.22 12.27 0.85
C GLU A 137 14.37 13.24 0.54
N LYS A 138 14.82 13.32 -0.72
CA LYS A 138 15.86 14.29 -1.15
C LYS A 138 15.40 15.75 -1.04
N LEU A 139 14.10 15.99 -1.13
CA LEU A 139 13.48 17.29 -0.89
C LEU A 139 13.31 17.60 0.62
N GLY A 140 13.70 16.68 1.50
CA GLY A 140 13.51 16.78 2.96
C GLY A 140 12.11 16.37 3.43
N GLY A 141 11.31 15.75 2.56
CA GLY A 141 10.00 15.22 2.89
C GLY A 141 10.08 13.95 3.74
N GLU A 142 9.13 13.80 4.66
CA GLU A 142 8.99 12.60 5.47
C GLU A 142 8.24 11.50 4.71
N VAL A 143 8.79 10.28 4.72
CA VAL A 143 8.21 9.13 4.02
C VAL A 143 7.97 7.94 4.96
N LYS A 144 6.73 7.44 4.98
CA LYS A 144 6.39 6.12 5.52
C LYS A 144 6.31 5.11 4.38
N TRP A 145 7.36 4.30 4.27
CA TRP A 145 7.48 3.22 3.30
C TRP A 145 6.62 2.02 3.69
N MET A 146 5.75 1.52 2.82
CA MET A 146 4.94 0.32 3.08
C MET A 146 5.41 -0.84 2.22
N GLY A 147 5.67 -1.99 2.84
CA GLY A 147 6.23 -3.17 2.17
C GLY A 147 7.70 -3.41 2.52
N LYS A 148 8.40 -4.20 1.71
CA LYS A 148 9.81 -4.56 1.92
C LYS A 148 10.73 -3.45 1.38
N PRO A 149 11.94 -3.21 1.95
CA PRO A 149 12.66 -3.99 2.95
C PRO A 149 12.42 -3.54 4.40
N ASP A 150 11.37 -2.74 4.67
CA ASP A 150 11.12 -2.20 6.00
C ASP A 150 10.98 -3.34 7.04
N LYS A 151 11.97 -3.45 7.93
CA LYS A 151 12.13 -4.56 8.89
C LYS A 151 10.91 -4.71 9.79
N VAL A 152 10.21 -3.61 10.05
CA VAL A 152 9.02 -3.56 10.91
C VAL A 152 7.85 -4.33 10.28
N LYS A 153 7.77 -4.47 8.96
CA LYS A 153 6.59 -5.04 8.26
C LYS A 153 6.77 -6.48 7.78
N LEU A 154 7.98 -7.03 7.90
CA LEU A 154 8.18 -8.49 7.89
C LEU A 154 7.47 -9.15 9.09
N SER A 155 7.25 -8.39 10.17
CA SER A 155 6.56 -8.87 11.38
C SER A 155 5.12 -9.29 11.10
N SER A 156 4.36 -8.62 10.22
CA SER A 156 3.00 -9.04 9.86
C SER A 156 2.98 -10.39 9.14
N ILE A 157 4.00 -10.65 8.31
CA ILE A 157 4.20 -11.96 7.66
C ILE A 157 4.57 -13.00 8.73
N ILE A 158 5.51 -12.68 9.61
CA ILE A 158 5.96 -13.57 10.70
C ILE A 158 4.81 -13.87 11.68
N LEU A 159 4.01 -12.87 12.09
CA LEU A 159 2.86 -13.00 12.98
C LEU A 159 1.75 -13.82 12.35
N PHE A 160 1.50 -13.66 11.03
CA PHE A 160 0.56 -14.52 10.31
C PHE A 160 1.02 -15.98 10.37
N PHE A 161 2.30 -16.26 10.09
CA PHE A 161 2.85 -17.62 10.22
C PHE A 161 2.84 -18.13 11.67
N PHE A 162 3.10 -17.27 12.66
CA PHE A 162 3.12 -17.65 14.07
C PHE A 162 1.72 -17.94 14.60
N SER A 163 0.71 -17.14 14.23
CA SER A 163 -0.70 -17.37 14.57
C SER A 163 -1.22 -18.65 13.90
N LEU A 164 -0.91 -18.87 12.62
CA LEU A 164 -1.28 -20.10 11.90
C LEU A 164 -0.61 -21.33 12.53
N PHE A 165 0.64 -21.21 12.97
CA PHE A 165 1.36 -22.29 13.67
C PHE A 165 0.79 -22.59 15.06
N ILE A 166 0.45 -21.57 15.86
CA ILE A 166 -0.23 -21.76 17.15
C ILE A 166 -1.60 -22.40 16.95
N TRP A 167 -2.36 -21.95 15.95
CA TRP A 167 -3.66 -22.53 15.62
C TRP A 167 -3.54 -23.99 15.16
N PHE A 168 -2.52 -24.31 14.36
CA PHE A 168 -2.20 -25.68 13.97
C PHE A 168 -1.85 -26.57 15.17
N LEU A 169 -1.00 -26.09 16.10
CA LEU A 169 -0.67 -26.80 17.35
C LEU A 169 -1.90 -26.97 18.26
N TYR A 170 -2.78 -25.96 18.33
CA TYR A 170 -4.02 -26.02 19.10
C TYR A 170 -5.00 -27.06 18.55
N LEU A 171 -5.15 -27.13 17.22
CA LEU A 171 -5.97 -28.16 16.57
C LEU A 171 -5.36 -29.56 16.71
N TYR A 172 -4.04 -29.69 16.54
CA TYR A 172 -3.34 -30.97 16.68
C TYR A 172 -3.43 -31.54 18.12
N SER A 173 -3.39 -30.67 19.12
CA SER A 173 -3.53 -31.06 20.53
C SER A 173 -4.99 -31.32 20.98
N ARG A 174 -5.99 -31.07 20.12
CA ARG A 174 -7.42 -31.30 20.41
C ARG A 174 -8.15 -32.03 19.26
N PRO A 175 -7.99 -33.37 19.15
CA PRO A 175 -8.56 -34.16 18.05
C PRO A 175 -10.09 -34.06 17.90
N SER A 176 -10.81 -33.81 19.00
CA SER A 176 -12.26 -33.68 19.01
C SER A 176 -12.77 -32.40 18.34
N LEU A 177 -11.98 -31.33 18.28
CA LEU A 177 -12.31 -30.12 17.51
C LEU A 177 -12.12 -30.34 16.00
N PHE A 178 -11.12 -31.13 15.60
CA PHE A 178 -10.82 -31.43 14.20
C PHE A 178 -11.98 -32.16 13.52
N SER A 179 -12.60 -33.12 14.24
CA SER A 179 -13.76 -33.87 13.75
C SER A 179 -15.02 -33.02 13.50
N LYS A 180 -15.14 -31.85 14.15
CA LYS A 180 -16.29 -30.92 13.98
C LYS A 180 -16.11 -29.91 12.84
N LEU A 181 -14.89 -29.74 12.35
CA LEU A 181 -14.57 -28.84 11.22
C LEU A 181 -14.69 -29.54 9.86
N GLN A 182 -14.89 -30.86 9.83
CA GLN A 182 -15.07 -31.67 8.62
C GLN A 182 -16.55 -31.94 8.26
N MET A 183 -17.51 -31.26 8.90
CA MET A 183 -18.94 -31.30 8.54
C MET A 183 -19.41 -29.97 7.98
#